data_AF-A0A925TQH8-F1
#
_entry.id   AF-A0A925TQH8-F1
#
_cell.length_a   1.000
_cell.length_b   1.000
_cell.length_c   1.000
_cell.angle_alpha   90.00
_cell.angle_beta   90.00
_cell.angle_gamma   90.00
#
_symmetry.space_group_name_H-M   'P 1'
#
loop_
_entity.id
_entity.type
_entity.pdbx_description
1 polymer ?
#
loop_
_entity_poly.entity_id
_entity_poly.type
_entity_poly.pdbx_seq_one_letter_code
_entity_poly.pdbx_strand_id
1 'polypeptide(L)'
;MEWPERNWKEEAEKMLMELQHVRQIEGEPARRWFMDEFFDLIVWIASDQSIAGFQLCYDKERTPNALTWRRESGFQHLSIDDGETRPSRLKMSPVLTPLQSSAPNKFPKDVLDVFRNACQGIDRMVAAFVYIKLTEFAAQSQPMRHND
;
A
#
# COMPACT_ATOMS: atom_id res chain seq x y z
N MET A 1 -26.64 19.84 -26.81
CA MET A 1 -25.70 20.14 -25.70
C MET A 1 -25.22 18.79 -25.20
N GLU A 2 -24.33 18.21 -25.99
CA GLU A 2 -23.79 16.88 -25.78
C GLU A 2 -22.63 17.01 -24.80
N TRP A 3 -22.75 16.32 -23.67
CA TRP A 3 -21.64 16.13 -22.75
C TRP A 3 -20.58 15.29 -23.47
N PRO A 4 -19.30 15.69 -23.49
CA PRO A 4 -18.29 14.91 -24.19
C PRO A 4 -18.18 13.54 -23.52
N GLU A 5 -18.28 12.48 -24.32
CA GLU A 5 -17.93 11.12 -23.93
C GLU A 5 -16.53 11.15 -23.31
N ARG A 6 -16.48 10.91 -22.00
CA ARG A 6 -15.26 10.98 -21.21
C ARG A 6 -14.31 9.90 -21.74
N ASN A 7 -13.32 10.32 -22.51
CA ASN A 7 -12.29 9.46 -23.08
C ASN A 7 -11.39 8.95 -21.95
N TRP A 8 -11.77 7.84 -21.29
CA TRP A 8 -11.02 7.24 -20.18
C TRP A 8 -9.61 6.74 -20.56
N LYS A 9 -9.21 6.84 -21.83
CA LYS A 9 -7.83 6.56 -22.29
C LYS A 9 -6.86 7.73 -22.12
N GLU A 10 -7.36 8.94 -21.83
CA GLU A 10 -6.59 10.12 -21.39
C GLU A 10 -6.53 10.26 -19.86
N GLU A 11 -6.99 9.24 -19.11
CA GLU A 11 -6.48 8.93 -17.77
C GLU A 11 -5.03 8.44 -17.90
N ALA A 12 -4.16 9.34 -18.36
CA ALA A 12 -2.73 9.16 -18.27
C ALA A 12 -2.36 8.74 -16.85
N GLU A 13 -1.60 7.64 -16.75
CA GLU A 13 -0.32 7.71 -16.05
C GLU A 13 -0.36 8.31 -14.63
N LYS A 14 -1.18 7.76 -13.74
CA LYS A 14 -1.07 8.06 -12.30
C LYS A 14 0.23 7.46 -11.77
N MET A 15 1.29 8.26 -11.82
CA MET A 15 2.57 7.95 -11.23
C MET A 15 2.58 8.41 -9.78
N LEU A 16 3.17 7.59 -8.92
CA LEU A 16 3.51 7.99 -7.56
C LEU A 16 4.41 9.23 -7.60
N MET A 17 4.04 10.23 -6.81
CA MET A 17 4.79 11.47 -6.69
C MET A 17 5.23 11.68 -5.24
N GLU A 18 6.47 12.12 -5.04
CA GLU A 18 6.97 12.42 -3.70
C GLU A 18 6.41 13.73 -3.18
N LEU A 19 5.73 13.66 -2.03
CA LEU A 19 5.33 14.84 -1.27
C LEU A 19 6.55 15.44 -0.60
N GLN A 20 6.93 16.63 -1.06
CA GLN A 20 8.00 17.40 -0.44
C GLN A 20 7.50 18.01 0.88
N HIS A 21 8.36 18.05 1.90
CA HIS A 21 8.08 18.62 3.23
C HIS A 21 7.05 17.87 4.09
N VAL A 22 7.02 16.54 4.02
CA VAL A 22 6.22 15.76 4.96
C VAL A 22 6.71 15.92 6.39
N ARG A 23 5.75 15.97 7.34
CA ARG A 23 6.03 16.08 8.77
C ARG A 23 6.96 14.95 9.22
N GLN A 24 8.07 15.31 9.83
CA GLN A 24 8.95 14.37 10.54
C GLN A 24 8.53 14.29 12.01
N ILE A 25 8.72 13.13 12.63
CA ILE A 25 8.45 12.92 14.06
C ILE A 25 9.79 12.72 14.76
N GLU A 26 10.05 13.52 15.79
CA GLU A 26 11.26 13.40 16.59
C GLU A 26 11.32 12.01 17.27
N GLY A 27 12.48 11.36 17.19
CA GLY A 27 12.68 10.00 17.70
C GLY A 27 12.24 8.88 16.74
N GLU A 28 11.59 9.20 15.62
CA GLU A 28 11.29 8.22 14.56
C GLU A 28 12.27 8.33 13.38
N PRO A 29 12.48 7.24 12.61
CA PRO A 29 13.23 7.30 11.36
C PRO A 29 12.59 8.30 10.38
N ALA A 30 13.42 8.94 9.56
CA ALA A 30 12.97 9.93 8.60
C ALA A 30 11.98 9.32 7.60
N ARG A 31 10.93 10.05 7.24
CA ARG A 31 9.85 9.58 6.37
C ARG A 31 9.87 10.28 5.03
N ARG A 32 9.78 9.48 3.97
CA ARG A 32 9.43 9.90 2.60
C ARG A 32 8.02 9.40 2.31
N TRP A 33 7.20 10.24 1.70
CA TRP A 33 5.83 9.88 1.35
C TRP A 33 5.64 10.10 -0.15
N PHE A 34 5.22 9.05 -0.84
CA PHE A 34 4.83 9.07 -2.24
C PHE A 34 3.34 8.76 -2.34
N MET A 35 2.60 9.50 -3.16
CA MET A 35 1.19 9.23 -3.36
C MET A 35 0.75 9.41 -4.80
N ASP A 36 -0.31 8.69 -5.14
CA ASP A 36 -1.20 8.94 -6.26
C ASP A 36 -2.64 8.68 -5.81
N GLU A 37 -3.59 8.58 -6.72
CA GLU A 37 -5.00 8.36 -6.36
C GLU A 37 -5.28 6.91 -5.91
N PHE A 38 -4.45 5.94 -6.28
CA PHE A 38 -4.58 4.53 -5.90
C PHE A 38 -3.69 4.13 -4.72
N PHE A 39 -2.47 4.67 -4.63
CA PHE A 39 -1.44 4.31 -3.65
C PHE A 39 -1.09 5.46 -2.70
N ASP A 40 -0.90 5.11 -1.42
CA ASP A 40 -0.06 5.89 -0.50
C ASP A 40 1.11 5.00 -0.08
N LEU A 41 2.32 5.43 -0.39
CA LEU A 41 3.56 4.77 -0.01
C LEU A 41 4.33 5.66 0.97
N ILE A 42 4.47 5.18 2.21
CA ILE A 42 5.33 5.80 3.21
C ILE A 42 6.58 4.93 3.38
N VAL A 43 7.75 5.53 3.32
CA VAL A 43 9.04 4.84 3.47
C VAL A 43 9.81 5.47 4.62
N TRP A 44 10.27 4.63 5.54
CA TRP A 44 11.09 5.02 6.68
C TRP A 44 12.56 4.78 6.35
N ILE A 45 13.39 5.81 6.52
CA ILE A 45 14.83 5.80 6.24
C ILE A 45 15.58 5.87 7.58
N ALA A 46 16.47 4.91 7.80
CA ALA A 46 17.35 4.85 8.97
C ALA A 46 18.47 5.91 8.89
N SER A 47 19.18 6.11 10.00
CA SER A 47 20.29 7.07 10.09
C SER A 47 21.43 6.76 9.12
N ASP A 48 21.63 5.50 8.77
CA ASP A 48 22.61 5.02 7.78
C ASP A 48 22.13 5.15 6.32
N GLN A 49 21.02 5.86 6.08
CA GLN A 49 20.35 6.02 4.77
C GLN A 49 19.75 4.72 4.20
N SER A 50 19.72 3.62 4.96
CA SER A 50 19.04 2.39 4.55
C SER A 50 17.52 2.49 4.76
N ILE A 51 16.75 1.69 4.00
CA ILE A 51 15.30 1.59 4.21
C ILE A 51 15.03 0.75 5.46
N ALA A 52 14.49 1.38 6.50
CA ALA A 52 14.10 0.74 7.76
C ALA A 52 12.74 0.03 7.65
N GLY A 53 11.88 0.50 6.74
CA GLY A 53 10.56 -0.08 6.50
C GLY A 53 9.76 0.70 5.47
N PHE A 54 8.60 0.18 5.09
CA PHE A 54 7.60 0.90 4.31
C PHE A 54 6.19 0.47 4.69
N GLN A 55 5.22 1.32 4.35
CA GLN A 55 3.80 1.01 4.36
C GLN A 55 3.21 1.41 3.02
N LEU A 56 2.57 0.46 2.36
CA LEU A 56 1.84 0.65 1.12
C LEU A 56 0.35 0.49 1.41
N CYS A 57 -0.39 1.59 1.34
CA CYS A 57 -1.84 1.57 1.32
C CYS A 57 -2.32 1.57 -0.13
N TYR A 58 -3.28 0.72 -0.45
CA TYR A 58 -3.84 0.59 -1.79
C TYR A 58 -5.35 0.37 -1.74
N ASP A 59 -6.00 0.55 -2.90
CA ASP A 59 -7.45 0.42 -3.04
C ASP A 59 -8.24 1.38 -2.13
N LYS A 60 -7.80 2.65 -2.10
CA LYS A 60 -8.33 3.72 -1.23
C LYS A 60 -9.84 3.92 -1.34
N GLU A 61 -10.44 3.59 -2.49
CA GLU A 61 -11.85 3.87 -2.78
C GLU A 61 -12.81 2.70 -2.45
N ARG A 62 -12.32 1.46 -2.34
CA ARG A 62 -13.19 0.28 -2.19
C ARG A 62 -12.94 -0.49 -0.91
N THR A 63 -11.71 -0.93 -0.69
CA THR A 63 -11.34 -1.69 0.50
C THR A 63 -9.90 -1.32 0.85
N PRO A 64 -9.69 -0.25 1.64
CA PRO A 64 -8.36 0.22 1.93
C PRO A 64 -7.57 -0.89 2.65
N ASN A 65 -6.56 -1.39 1.96
CA ASN A 65 -5.66 -2.41 2.48
C ASN A 65 -4.29 -1.78 2.71
N ALA A 66 -3.63 -2.14 3.81
CA ALA A 66 -2.31 -1.65 4.15
C ALA A 66 -1.34 -2.82 4.31
N LEU A 67 -0.31 -2.84 3.47
CA LEU A 67 0.83 -3.74 3.62
C LEU A 67 1.99 -2.97 4.24
N THR A 68 2.37 -3.36 5.44
CA THR A 68 3.52 -2.81 6.15
C THR A 68 4.64 -3.83 6.15
N TRP A 69 5.85 -3.38 5.86
CA TRP A 69 7.07 -4.15 6.08
C TRP A 69 8.04 -3.34 6.94
N ARG A 70 8.59 -3.99 7.96
CA ARG A 70 9.66 -3.41 8.79
C ARG A 70 10.84 -4.37 8.82
N ARG A 71 12.06 -3.82 8.84
CA ARG A 71 13.29 -4.62 8.91
C ARG A 71 13.33 -5.56 10.12
N GLU A 72 12.77 -5.13 11.26
CA GLU A 72 12.83 -5.87 12.52
C GLU A 72 11.69 -6.87 12.71
N SER A 73 10.52 -6.61 12.13
CA SER A 73 9.30 -7.41 12.37
C SER A 73 8.70 -8.07 11.13
N GLY A 74 9.26 -7.85 9.94
CA GLY A 74 8.80 -8.47 8.69
C GLY A 74 7.51 -7.86 8.15
N PHE A 75 6.70 -8.68 7.47
CA PHE A 75 5.46 -8.27 6.82
C PHE A 75 4.25 -8.32 7.76
N GLN A 76 3.42 -7.28 7.69
CA GLN A 76 2.12 -7.19 8.34
C GLN A 76 1.11 -6.69 7.30
N HIS A 77 0.09 -7.50 6.99
CA HIS A 77 -0.97 -7.13 6.06
C HIS A 77 -2.28 -6.93 6.83
N LEU A 78 -2.76 -5.70 6.86
CA LEU A 78 -3.95 -5.29 7.60
C LEU A 78 -4.99 -4.83 6.58
N SER A 79 -6.13 -5.52 6.53
CA SER A 79 -7.34 -4.97 5.88
C SER A 79 -7.97 -3.97 6.84
N ILE A 80 -8.16 -2.72 6.38
CA ILE A 80 -8.84 -1.71 7.18
C ILE A 80 -10.34 -1.95 6.98
N ASP A 81 -10.94 -2.72 7.89
CA ASP A 81 -12.39 -2.96 7.91
C ASP A 81 -13.08 -1.66 8.35
N ASP A 82 -13.64 -0.92 7.39
CA ASP A 82 -14.49 0.23 7.67
C ASP A 82 -15.82 -0.33 8.19
N GLY A 83 -16.04 -0.24 9.50
CA GLY A 83 -17.05 -0.99 10.25
C GLY A 83 -18.52 -0.70 9.91
N GLU A 84 -18.95 -0.98 8.68
CA GLU A 84 -20.33 -0.88 8.24
C GLU A 84 -20.95 -2.26 8.01
N THR A 85 -21.48 -2.86 9.08
CA THR A 85 -22.66 -3.74 8.97
C THR A 85 -23.53 -3.78 10.23
N ARG A 86 -23.55 -2.71 11.05
CA ARG A 86 -24.54 -2.58 12.13
C ARG A 86 -25.01 -1.11 12.27
N PRO A 87 -26.30 -0.80 12.02
CA PRO A 87 -26.81 0.55 12.06
C PRO A 87 -27.10 0.95 13.51
N SER A 88 -26.07 1.16 14.33
CA SER A 88 -26.17 1.90 15.61
C SER A 88 -24.83 1.89 16.37
N ARG A 89 -23.84 2.67 15.94
CA ARG A 89 -22.89 3.26 16.91
C ARG A 89 -22.12 4.43 16.31
N LEU A 90 -22.06 5.49 17.10
CA LEU A 90 -21.36 6.74 16.82
C LEU A 90 -19.87 6.53 16.52
N LYS A 91 -19.34 7.38 15.64
CA LYS A 91 -17.93 7.57 15.27
C LYS A 91 -16.98 7.25 16.44
N MET A 92 -16.27 6.13 16.33
CA MET A 92 -15.17 5.76 17.22
C MET A 92 -14.00 5.32 16.33
N SER A 93 -12.80 5.75 16.72
CA SER A 93 -11.52 5.66 16.02
C SER A 93 -11.28 4.33 15.28
N PRO A 94 -10.56 4.33 14.13
CA PRO A 94 -10.31 3.12 13.35
C PRO A 94 -9.73 2.02 14.22
N VAL A 95 -10.45 0.90 14.35
CA VAL A 95 -9.99 -0.27 15.09
C VAL A 95 -9.20 -1.13 14.13
N LEU A 96 -7.90 -1.26 14.37
CA LEU A 96 -7.04 -2.23 13.70
C LEU A 96 -7.50 -3.64 14.11
N THR A 97 -8.30 -4.29 13.29
CA THR A 97 -8.76 -5.66 13.54
C THR A 97 -7.78 -6.64 12.88
N PRO A 98 -7.15 -7.55 13.65
CA PRO A 98 -6.42 -8.68 13.06
C PRO A 98 -7.38 -9.52 12.22
N LEU A 99 -7.05 -9.68 10.94
CA LEU A 99 -7.88 -10.36 9.94
C LEU A 99 -8.33 -11.75 10.44
N GLN A 100 -9.64 -11.98 10.52
CA GLN A 100 -10.18 -13.29 10.86
C GLN A 100 -9.90 -14.29 9.73
N SER A 101 -9.30 -15.42 10.11
CA SER A 101 -8.73 -16.50 9.30
C SER A 101 -9.73 -17.28 8.44
N SER A 102 -10.37 -16.67 7.43
CA SER A 102 -11.23 -17.44 6.51
C SER A 102 -11.23 -16.99 5.05
N ALA A 103 -10.73 -15.80 4.72
CA ALA A 103 -10.47 -15.43 3.33
C ALA A 103 -8.97 -15.63 3.04
N PRO A 104 -8.57 -16.36 1.98
CA PRO A 104 -7.17 -16.41 1.60
C PRO A 104 -6.74 -14.99 1.30
N ASN A 105 -5.84 -14.45 2.14
CA ASN A 105 -5.31 -13.11 2.06
C ASN A 105 -4.42 -13.01 0.81
N LYS A 106 -5.05 -13.01 -0.37
CA LYS A 106 -4.38 -12.95 -1.65
C LYS A 106 -4.01 -11.50 -1.87
N PHE A 107 -2.72 -11.18 -1.73
CA PHE A 107 -2.18 -9.98 -2.34
C PHE A 107 -2.55 -10.02 -3.83
N PRO A 108 -3.41 -9.10 -4.33
CA PRO A 108 -3.88 -9.20 -5.70
C PRO A 108 -2.70 -9.02 -6.64
N LYS A 109 -2.54 -9.91 -7.63
CA LYS A 109 -1.47 -9.77 -8.64
C LYS A 109 -1.57 -8.42 -9.36
N ASP A 110 -2.79 -7.95 -9.55
CA ASP A 110 -3.10 -6.67 -10.14
C ASP A 110 -2.40 -5.51 -9.40
N VAL A 111 -2.21 -5.59 -8.08
CA VAL A 111 -1.51 -4.56 -7.30
C VAL A 111 -0.01 -4.47 -7.67
N LEU A 112 0.65 -5.60 -7.97
CA LEU A 112 2.05 -5.60 -8.42
C LEU A 112 2.20 -4.91 -9.78
N ASP A 113 1.29 -5.23 -10.71
CA ASP A 113 1.33 -4.68 -12.06
C ASP A 113 1.00 -3.19 -12.08
N VAL A 114 0.01 -2.76 -11.27
CA VAL A 114 -0.32 -1.35 -11.10
C VAL A 114 0.83 -0.61 -10.42
N PHE A 115 1.44 -1.17 -9.36
CA PHE A 115 2.60 -0.54 -8.69
C PHE A 115 3.80 -0.38 -9.61
N ARG A 116 4.08 -1.36 -10.47
CA ARG A 116 5.19 -1.31 -11.45
C ARG A 116 5.08 -0.12 -12.41
N ASN A 117 3.86 0.23 -12.80
CA ASN A 117 3.60 1.39 -13.64
C ASN A 117 3.64 2.68 -12.83
N ALA A 118 3.01 2.70 -11.65
CA ALA A 118 2.94 3.88 -10.80
C ALA A 118 4.30 4.32 -10.26
N CYS A 119 5.22 3.40 -9.96
CA CYS A 119 6.51 3.71 -9.33
C CYS A 119 7.54 4.37 -10.27
N GLN A 120 7.21 4.64 -11.54
CA GLN A 120 8.14 5.24 -12.50
C GLN A 120 8.51 6.69 -12.16
N GLY A 121 7.64 7.40 -11.42
CA GLY A 121 7.82 8.79 -10.99
C GLY A 121 8.63 8.99 -9.71
N ILE A 122 9.03 7.92 -9.02
CA ILE A 122 9.73 8.00 -7.73
C ILE A 122 11.19 7.56 -7.81
N ASP A 123 11.91 7.75 -6.70
CA ASP A 123 13.28 7.28 -6.52
C ASP A 123 13.43 5.79 -6.87
N ARG A 124 14.37 5.50 -7.79
CA ARG A 124 14.58 4.15 -8.32
C ARG A 124 14.98 3.14 -7.26
N MET A 125 15.75 3.55 -6.24
CA MET A 125 16.17 2.66 -5.16
C MET A 125 14.97 2.30 -4.28
N VAL A 126 14.12 3.28 -3.99
CA VAL A 126 12.87 3.06 -3.25
C VAL A 126 11.92 2.16 -4.04
N ALA A 127 11.66 2.47 -5.32
CA ALA A 127 10.79 1.70 -6.19
C ALA A 127 11.24 0.24 -6.30
N ALA A 128 12.52 0.01 -6.58
CA ALA A 128 13.09 -1.33 -6.70
C ALA A 128 12.97 -2.12 -5.39
N PHE A 129 13.30 -1.48 -4.26
CA PHE A 129 13.22 -2.12 -2.95
C PHE A 129 11.79 -2.54 -2.62
N VAL A 130 10.83 -1.63 -2.77
CA VAL A 130 9.41 -1.91 -2.48
C VAL A 130 8.91 -3.00 -3.42
N TYR A 131 9.17 -2.92 -4.73
CA TYR A 131 8.75 -3.94 -5.70
C TYR A 131 9.26 -5.36 -5.36
N ILE A 132 10.54 -5.47 -4.97
CA ILE A 132 11.13 -6.75 -4.53
C ILE A 132 10.35 -7.27 -3.31
N LYS A 133 10.09 -6.42 -2.32
CA LYS A 133 9.38 -6.82 -1.10
C LYS A 133 7.92 -7.20 -1.35
N LEU A 134 7.22 -6.51 -2.25
CA LEU A 134 5.87 -6.90 -2.67
C LEU A 134 5.88 -8.28 -3.35
N THR A 135 6.89 -8.55 -4.18
CA THR A 135 7.04 -9.85 -4.86
C THR A 135 7.35 -10.98 -3.86
N GLU A 136 8.22 -10.73 -2.88
CA GLU A 136 8.49 -11.66 -1.77
C GLU A 136 7.21 -11.98 -0.99
N PHE A 137 6.41 -10.98 -0.64
CA PHE A 137 5.15 -11.15 0.09
C PHE A 137 4.11 -11.94 -0.75
N ALA A 138 3.99 -11.62 -2.03
CA ALA A 138 3.09 -12.31 -2.95
C ALA A 138 3.45 -13.80 -3.10
N ALA A 139 4.75 -14.13 -3.12
CA ALA A 139 5.21 -15.52 -3.14
C ALA A 139 4.89 -16.28 -1.84
N GLN A 140 5.03 -15.64 -0.68
CA GLN A 140 4.70 -16.22 0.63
C GLN A 140 3.19 -16.42 0.82
N SER A 141 2.37 -15.61 0.15
CA SER A 141 0.91 -15.60 0.28
C SER A 141 0.20 -16.53 -0.72
N GLN A 142 0.93 -17.21 -1.61
CA GLN A 142 0.34 -18.27 -2.43
C GLN A 142 0.08 -19.50 -1.55
N PRO A 143 -1.13 -20.11 -1.62
CA PRO A 143 -1.36 -21.36 -0.93
C PRO A 143 -0.34 -22.37 -1.45
N MET A 144 0.42 -22.98 -0.53
CA MET A 144 1.17 -24.19 -0.83
C MET A 144 0.24 -25.11 -1.60
N ARG A 145 0.61 -25.43 -2.85
CA ARG A 145 -0.04 -26.51 -3.58
C ARG A 145 0.19 -27.75 -2.72
N HIS A 146 -0.84 -28.17 -1.97
CA HIS A 146 -0.90 -29.53 -1.47
C HIS A 146 -0.90 -30.41 -2.72
N ASN A 147 0.25 -31.03 -2.96
CA ASN A 147 0.34 -32.14 -3.89
C ASN A 147 -0.14 -33.37 -3.13
N ASP A 148 -0.96 -34.15 -3.82
CA ASP A 148 -1.49 -35.49 -3.51
C ASP A 148 -2.79 -35.56 -2.68
#